data_AF-A0A1F8T3J1-F1
#
_entry.id   AF-A0A1F8T3J1-F1
#
_cell.length_a   1.000
_cell.length_b   1.000
_cell.length_c   1.000
_cell.angle_alpha   90.00
_cell.angle_beta   90.00
_cell.angle_gamma   90.00
#
_symmetry.space_group_name_H-M   'P 1'
#
loop_
_entity.id
_entity.type
_entity.pdbx_description
1 polymer ?
#
loop_
_entity_poly.entity_id
_entity_poly.type
_entity_poly.pdbx_seq_one_letter_code
_entity_poly.pdbx_strand_id
1 'polypeptide(L)'
;MNRVQSLTQAYSQAPWRKQLQWIGLFMLGLILVALVAGIYLSVSAEASSNGRAIQAMYADIDQMEREIEDQKTQLAFLTSNDEMAKRAEDMGFLPVNKGEVLYIVVPGYKRSGQAILGSPPGSLVPDVTILSPEYTQSLFDWLRERIFEPAAPLVQEVRP
;
A
#
# COMPACT_ATOMS: atom_id res chain seq x y z
N MET A 1 -32.78 29.47 -78.83
CA MET A 1 -31.46 28.81 -78.64
C MET A 1 -31.22 28.71 -77.13
N ASN A 2 -31.85 27.80 -76.40
CA ASN A 2 -31.57 26.36 -76.16
C ASN A 2 -30.13 26.02 -75.73
N ARG A 3 -30.01 25.76 -74.41
CA ARG A 3 -29.36 24.63 -73.71
C ARG A 3 -27.87 24.37 -73.96
N VAL A 4 -27.10 24.62 -72.90
CA VAL A 4 -26.12 23.69 -72.26
C VAL A 4 -25.75 24.30 -70.90
N GLN A 5 -26.60 24.20 -69.87
CA GLN A 5 -26.62 23.07 -68.95
C GLN A 5 -25.22 22.46 -68.73
N SER A 6 -24.52 22.98 -67.73
CA SER A 6 -24.26 22.25 -66.46
C SER A 6 -23.69 20.83 -66.53
N LEU A 7 -23.09 20.41 -67.64
CA LEU A 7 -22.65 19.02 -67.85
C LEU A 7 -21.15 18.79 -67.66
N THR A 8 -20.50 19.58 -66.81
CA THR A 8 -19.12 19.30 -66.37
C THR A 8 -18.92 19.61 -64.89
N GLN A 9 -19.98 19.49 -64.09
CA GLN A 9 -19.82 19.03 -62.72
C GLN A 9 -19.62 17.51 -62.75
N ALA A 10 -18.58 17.11 -63.49
CA ALA A 10 -18.16 15.74 -63.69
C ALA A 10 -17.75 15.21 -62.32
N TYR A 11 -18.64 14.40 -61.74
CA TYR A 11 -18.28 13.43 -60.72
C TYR A 11 -17.53 14.05 -59.53
N SER A 12 -18.19 14.95 -58.80
CA SER A 12 -17.75 15.20 -57.42
C SER A 12 -17.92 13.89 -56.67
N GLN A 13 -16.78 13.21 -56.52
CA GLN A 13 -16.56 11.90 -55.95
C GLN A 13 -17.62 11.53 -54.91
N ALA A 14 -18.37 10.47 -55.20
CA ALA A 14 -19.44 9.88 -54.38
C ALA A 14 -19.41 10.39 -52.91
N PRO A 15 -20.17 11.45 -52.58
CA PRO A 15 -20.05 12.16 -51.30
C PRO A 15 -20.39 11.27 -50.09
N TRP A 16 -21.07 10.13 -50.33
CA TRP A 16 -21.36 9.12 -49.32
C TRP A 16 -20.11 8.55 -48.64
N ARG A 17 -18.94 8.49 -49.32
CA ARG A 17 -17.70 7.97 -48.71
C ARG A 17 -17.17 8.91 -47.64
N LYS A 18 -17.24 10.23 -47.86
CA LYS A 18 -16.84 11.22 -46.85
C LYS A 18 -17.81 11.20 -45.67
N GLN A 19 -19.12 11.10 -45.92
CA GLN A 19 -20.11 10.99 -44.84
C GLN A 19 -19.90 9.73 -43.99
N LEU A 20 -19.67 8.57 -44.61
CA LEU A 20 -19.35 7.33 -43.89
C LEU A 20 -18.03 7.41 -43.13
N GLN A 21 -17.00 8.06 -43.67
CA GLN A 21 -15.72 8.27 -42.97
C GLN A 21 -15.88 9.14 -41.72
N TRP A 22 -16.65 10.22 -41.79
CA TRP A 22 -16.92 11.08 -40.63
C TRP A 22 -17.75 10.37 -39.55
N ILE A 23 -18.75 9.59 -39.96
CA ILE A 23 -19.53 8.75 -39.04
C ILE A 23 -18.63 7.68 -38.40
N GLY A 24 -17.77 7.03 -39.18
CA GLY A 24 -16.81 6.04 -38.68
C GLY A 24 -15.79 6.64 -37.71
N LEU A 25 -15.27 7.84 -38.02
CA LEU A 25 -14.35 8.57 -37.14
C LEU A 25 -15.02 8.98 -35.83
N PHE A 26 -16.26 9.46 -35.90
CA PHE A 26 -17.05 9.78 -34.71
C PHE A 26 -17.32 8.54 -33.85
N MET A 27 -17.68 7.42 -34.48
CA MET A 27 -17.93 6.16 -33.79
C MET A 27 -16.66 5.58 -33.17
N LEU A 28 -15.51 5.67 -33.86
CA LEU A 28 -14.20 5.32 -33.31
C LEU A 28 -13.88 6.16 -32.08
N GLY A 29 -14.09 7.48 -32.15
CA GLY A 29 -13.90 8.39 -31.02
C GLY A 29 -14.78 8.03 -29.83
N LEU A 30 -16.06 7.73 -30.07
CA LEU A 30 -16.99 7.29 -29.03
C LEU A 30 -16.52 5.99 -28.36
N ILE A 31 -16.09 4.99 -29.15
CA ILE A 31 -15.57 3.73 -28.63
C ILE A 31 -14.32 3.96 -27.77
N LEU A 32 -13.43 4.84 -28.21
CA LEU A 32 -12.21 5.16 -27.47
C LEU A 32 -12.52 5.83 -26.13
N VAL A 33 -13.46 6.79 -26.12
CA VAL A 33 -13.95 7.42 -24.88
C VAL A 33 -14.63 6.39 -23.96
N ALA A 34 -15.45 5.50 -24.51
CA ALA A 34 -16.11 4.45 -23.74
C ALA A 34 -15.11 3.46 -23.12
N LEU A 35 -14.05 3.09 -23.84
CA LEU A 35 -12.97 2.26 -23.33
C LEU A 35 -12.24 2.93 -22.15
N VAL A 36 -11.86 4.20 -22.31
CA VAL A 36 -11.19 4.96 -21.25
C VAL A 36 -12.10 5.09 -20.02
N ALA A 37 -13.38 5.38 -20.22
CA ALA A 37 -14.37 5.47 -19.15
C ALA A 37 -14.56 4.12 -18.44
N GLY A 38 -14.62 3.02 -19.19
CA GLY A 38 -14.75 1.66 -18.64
C GLY A 38 -13.55 1.25 -17.80
N ILE A 39 -12.33 1.49 -18.28
CA ILE A 39 -11.09 1.22 -17.54
C ILE A 39 -11.04 2.08 -16.26
N TYR A 40 -11.36 3.37 -16.37
CA TYR A 40 -11.38 4.28 -15.22
C TYR A 40 -12.36 3.82 -14.14
N LEU A 41 -13.56 3.40 -14.54
CA LEU A 41 -14.59 2.90 -13.63
C LEU A 41 -14.15 1.57 -12.98
N SER A 42 -13.57 0.65 -13.75
CA SER A 42 -13.08 -0.64 -13.25
C SER A 42 -11.98 -0.47 -12.20
N VAL A 43 -11.00 0.39 -12.47
CA VAL A 43 -9.87 0.63 -11.56
C VAL A 43 -10.31 1.40 -10.33
N SER A 44 -11.21 2.38 -10.47
CA SER A 44 -11.78 3.11 -9.33
C SER A 44 -12.57 2.17 -8.40
N ALA A 45 -13.30 1.21 -8.96
CA ALA A 45 -14.03 0.21 -8.18
C ALA A 45 -13.09 -0.73 -7.39
N GLU A 46 -12.04 -1.23 -8.03
CA GLU A 46 -11.07 -2.14 -7.41
C GLU A 46 -10.17 -1.45 -6.37
N ALA A 47 -9.75 -0.21 -6.66
CA ALA A 47 -9.04 0.63 -5.68
C ALA A 47 -9.90 0.92 -4.44
N SER A 48 -11.22 1.09 -4.63
CA SER A 48 -12.15 1.32 -3.52
C SER A 48 -12.37 0.08 -2.66
N SER A 49 -12.40 -1.13 -3.25
CA SER A 49 -12.53 -2.36 -2.46
C SER A 49 -11.27 -2.68 -1.67
N ASN A 50 -10.10 -2.58 -2.29
CA ASN A 50 -8.82 -2.82 -1.60
C ASN A 50 -8.53 -1.76 -0.54
N GLY A 51 -8.87 -0.49 -0.79
CA GLY A 51 -8.71 0.58 0.19
C GLY A 51 -9.49 0.33 1.48
N ARG A 52 -10.72 -0.20 1.40
CA ARG A 52 -11.49 -0.57 2.60
C ARG A 52 -10.90 -1.75 3.35
N ALA A 53 -10.35 -2.74 2.64
CA ALA A 53 -9.70 -3.88 3.28
C ALA A 53 -8.45 -3.43 4.06
N ILE A 54 -7.66 -2.53 3.47
CA ILE A 54 -6.51 -1.89 4.12
C ILE A 54 -6.95 -1.11 5.35
N GLN A 55 -8.01 -0.30 5.25
CA GLN A 55 -8.55 0.44 6.41
C GLN A 55 -9.02 -0.49 7.53
N ALA A 56 -9.66 -1.61 7.20
CA ALA A 56 -10.06 -2.61 8.18
C ALA A 56 -8.83 -3.22 8.89
N MET A 57 -7.78 -3.57 8.14
CA MET A 57 -6.53 -4.07 8.72
C MET A 57 -5.87 -3.04 9.66
N TYR A 58 -5.87 -1.75 9.31
CA TYR A 58 -5.36 -0.71 10.21
C TYR A 58 -6.19 -0.56 11.48
N ALA A 59 -7.53 -0.70 11.39
CA ALA A 59 -8.39 -0.70 12.56
C ALA A 59 -8.11 -1.90 13.47
N ASP A 60 -7.90 -3.09 12.89
CA ASP A 60 -7.53 -4.30 13.63
C ASP A 60 -6.17 -4.13 14.35
N ILE A 61 -5.18 -3.53 13.69
CA ILE A 61 -3.87 -3.21 14.28
C ILE A 61 -4.01 -2.27 15.48
N ASP A 62 -4.74 -1.16 15.32
CA ASP A 62 -4.97 -0.19 16.40
C ASP A 62 -5.71 -0.83 17.58
N GLN A 63 -6.67 -1.72 17.32
CA GLN A 63 -7.33 -2.50 18.37
C GLN A 63 -6.34 -3.39 19.12
N MET A 64 -5.55 -4.19 18.41
CA MET A 64 -4.57 -5.10 19.03
C MET A 64 -3.52 -4.34 19.84
N GLU A 65 -3.06 -3.19 19.37
CA GLU A 65 -2.07 -2.39 20.10
C GLU A 65 -2.64 -1.83 21.40
N ARG A 66 -3.91 -1.40 21.41
CA ARG A 66 -4.60 -1.01 22.65
C ARG A 66 -4.74 -2.16 23.63
N GLU A 67 -5.07 -3.36 23.15
CA GLU A 67 -5.16 -4.56 23.99
C GLU A 67 -3.80 -4.91 24.62
N ILE A 68 -2.71 -4.81 23.85
CA ILE A 68 -1.35 -5.03 24.35
C ILE A 68 -0.98 -4.03 25.45
N GLU A 69 -1.26 -2.73 25.24
CA GLU A 69 -0.93 -1.71 26.23
C GLU A 69 -1.78 -1.82 27.50
N ASP A 70 -3.05 -2.21 27.38
CA ASP A 70 -3.88 -2.54 28.54
C ASP A 70 -3.30 -3.72 29.32
N GLN A 71 -2.96 -4.82 28.65
CA GLN A 71 -2.34 -5.99 29.30
C GLN A 71 -0.99 -5.66 29.95
N LYS A 72 -0.14 -4.86 29.29
CA LYS A 72 1.12 -4.39 29.88
C LYS A 72 0.88 -3.57 31.14
N THR A 73 -0.14 -2.71 31.13
CA THR A 73 -0.53 -1.90 32.30
C THR A 73 -0.98 -2.80 33.44
N GLN A 74 -1.82 -3.81 33.16
CA GLN A 74 -2.27 -4.79 34.15
C GLN A 74 -1.10 -5.59 34.73
N LEU A 75 -0.19 -6.06 33.88
CA LEU A 75 1.02 -6.76 34.33
C LEU A 75 1.87 -5.87 35.22
N ALA A 76 2.15 -4.62 34.81
CA ALA A 76 2.92 -3.67 35.59
C ALA A 76 2.31 -3.42 36.97
N PHE A 77 0.98 -3.33 37.04
CA PHE A 77 0.26 -3.21 38.31
C PHE A 77 0.43 -4.47 39.18
N LEU A 78 0.18 -5.66 38.62
CA LEU A 78 0.28 -6.94 39.34
C LEU A 78 1.71 -7.30 39.78
N THR A 79 2.72 -6.82 39.06
CA THR A 79 4.15 -6.98 39.36
C THR A 79 4.73 -5.74 40.06
N SER A 80 3.90 -4.79 40.46
CA SER A 80 4.36 -3.66 41.26
C SER A 80 4.84 -4.16 42.61
N ASN A 81 5.86 -3.51 43.18
CA ASN A 81 6.40 -3.90 44.48
C ASN A 81 5.31 -3.91 45.56
N ASP A 82 4.38 -2.95 45.52
CA ASP A 82 3.30 -2.84 46.50
C ASP A 82 2.34 -4.03 46.41
N GLU A 83 1.85 -4.39 45.21
CA GLU A 83 0.94 -5.52 45.04
C GLU A 83 1.64 -6.88 45.29
N MET A 84 2.91 -7.02 44.91
CA MET A 84 3.68 -8.22 45.22
C MET A 84 3.99 -8.35 46.71
N ALA A 85 4.29 -7.24 47.40
CA ALA A 85 4.54 -7.24 48.84
C ALA A 85 3.28 -7.61 49.63
N LYS A 86 2.12 -7.05 49.27
CA LYS A 86 0.83 -7.44 49.86
C LYS A 86 0.57 -8.93 49.68
N ARG A 87 0.75 -9.46 48.46
CA ARG A 87 0.56 -10.89 48.19
C ARG A 87 1.53 -11.76 48.98
N ALA A 88 2.76 -11.30 49.19
CA ALA A 88 3.73 -12.00 50.01
C ALA A 88 3.33 -12.02 51.49
N GLU A 89 2.85 -10.89 52.01
CA GLU A 89 2.31 -10.79 53.37
C GLU A 89 1.09 -11.70 53.57
N ASP A 90 0.15 -11.72 52.62
CA ASP A 90 -1.03 -12.59 52.63
C ASP A 90 -0.65 -14.09 52.61
N MET A 91 0.47 -14.44 51.98
CA MET A 91 1.03 -15.79 51.98
C MET A 91 1.83 -16.13 53.25
N GLY A 92 1.96 -15.19 54.20
CA GLY A 92 2.69 -15.37 55.45
C GLY A 92 4.21 -15.17 55.32
N PHE A 93 4.69 -14.60 54.23
CA PHE A 93 6.09 -14.20 54.12
C PHE A 93 6.37 -12.96 54.98
N LEU A 94 7.58 -12.91 55.54
CA LEU A 94 8.05 -11.80 56.35
C LEU A 94 9.22 -11.10 55.64
N PRO A 95 9.35 -9.77 55.80
CA PRO A 95 10.50 -9.05 55.29
C PRO A 95 11.78 -9.55 55.99
N VAL A 96 12.78 -9.97 55.21
CA VAL A 96 14.02 -10.55 55.75
C VAL A 96 14.91 -9.47 56.37
N ASN A 97 15.49 -9.75 57.54
CA ASN A 97 16.52 -8.88 58.13
C ASN A 97 17.92 -9.31 57.67
N LYS A 98 18.88 -8.38 57.62
CA LYS A 98 20.26 -8.65 57.15
C LYS A 98 20.98 -9.75 57.96
N GLY A 99 20.59 -9.97 59.21
CA GLY A 99 21.16 -11.00 60.08
C GLY A 99 20.65 -12.42 59.80
N GLU A 100 19.62 -12.59 58.97
CA GLU A 100 18.94 -13.87 58.73
C GLU A 100 19.31 -14.47 57.36
N VAL A 101 20.15 -13.78 56.59
CA VAL A 101 20.50 -14.19 55.22
C VAL A 101 21.65 -15.20 55.24
N LEU A 102 21.36 -16.45 54.87
CA LEU A 102 22.37 -17.48 54.66
C LEU A 102 22.86 -17.46 53.21
N TYR A 103 24.16 -17.21 53.03
CA TYR A 103 24.79 -17.23 51.71
C TYR A 103 25.36 -18.62 51.40
N ILE A 104 24.89 -19.22 50.30
CA ILE A 104 25.39 -20.50 49.80
C ILE A 104 26.12 -20.23 48.47
N VAL A 105 27.37 -20.67 48.37
CA VAL A 105 28.11 -20.62 47.10
C VAL A 105 27.65 -21.79 46.25
N VAL A 106 27.03 -21.50 45.10
CA VAL A 106 26.62 -22.51 44.13
C VAL A 106 27.73 -22.63 43.07
N PRO A 107 28.51 -23.73 43.04
CA PRO A 107 29.58 -23.91 42.07
C PRO A 107 29.00 -23.94 40.65
N GLY A 108 29.60 -23.16 39.74
CA GLY A 108 29.14 -23.08 38.35
C GLY A 108 27.94 -22.15 38.10
N TYR A 109 27.50 -21.36 39.09
CA TYR A 109 26.46 -20.35 38.90
C TYR A 109 26.89 -19.32 37.85
N LYS A 110 26.29 -19.41 36.67
CA LYS A 110 26.33 -18.35 35.66
C LYS A 110 25.15 -17.44 35.96
N ARG A 111 25.42 -16.20 36.37
CA ARG A 111 24.39 -15.15 36.46
C ARG A 111 23.66 -15.16 35.12
N SER A 112 22.36 -15.46 35.13
CA SER A 112 21.50 -15.17 33.99
C SER A 112 21.50 -13.65 33.85
N GLY A 113 22.46 -13.13 33.07
CA GLY A 113 22.35 -11.78 32.54
C GLY A 113 20.98 -11.69 31.91
N GLN A 114 20.23 -10.62 32.22
CA GLN A 114 18.87 -10.39 31.77
C GLN A 114 18.70 -11.02 30.38
N ALA A 115 17.99 -12.15 30.31
CA ALA A 115 17.75 -12.76 29.02
C ALA A 115 16.99 -11.69 28.25
N ILE A 116 17.59 -11.14 27.19
CA ILE A 116 16.87 -10.29 26.27
C ILE A 116 15.88 -11.24 25.59
N LEU A 117 14.70 -11.40 26.20
CA LEU A 117 13.65 -12.32 25.77
C LEU A 117 12.89 -11.79 24.55
N GLY A 118 13.28 -10.62 24.05
CA GLY A 118 12.85 -10.10 22.76
C GLY A 118 14.05 -9.92 21.84
N SER A 119 13.81 -9.82 20.54
CA SER A 119 14.74 -9.11 19.66
C SER A 119 15.05 -7.75 20.29
N PRO A 120 16.27 -7.18 20.14
CA PRO A 120 16.48 -5.75 20.35
C PRO A 120 15.29 -5.01 19.70
N PRO A 121 14.83 -3.85 20.21
CA PRO A 121 13.96 -2.99 19.43
C PRO A 121 14.75 -2.64 18.17
N GLY A 122 14.66 -3.53 17.17
CA GLY A 122 15.09 -3.29 15.82
C GLY A 122 14.31 -2.06 15.50
N SER A 123 15.04 -0.98 15.22
CA SER A 123 14.48 0.22 14.65
C SER A 123 13.35 -0.25 13.75
N LEU A 124 12.13 0.14 14.08
CA LEU A 124 11.05 0.17 13.11
C LEU A 124 11.54 1.17 12.07
N VAL A 125 12.54 0.78 11.27
CA VAL A 125 12.70 1.28 9.93
C VAL A 125 11.36 0.89 9.37
N PRO A 126 10.43 1.86 9.17
CA PRO A 126 9.27 1.55 8.39
C PRO A 126 9.86 0.91 7.15
N ASP A 127 9.51 -0.33 6.86
CA ASP A 127 9.80 -0.88 5.55
C ASP A 127 9.04 0.07 4.63
N VAL A 128 9.75 1.11 4.18
CA VAL A 128 9.24 2.05 3.21
C VAL A 128 9.28 1.19 1.99
N THR A 129 8.27 0.34 1.83
CA THR A 129 8.07 -0.45 0.63
C THR A 129 8.08 0.60 -0.46
N ILE A 130 9.21 0.69 -1.16
CA ILE A 130 9.36 1.63 -2.27
C ILE A 130 8.50 0.99 -3.34
N LEU A 131 7.20 1.32 -3.32
CA LEU A 131 6.28 0.86 -4.35
C LEU A 131 6.90 1.25 -5.69
N SER A 132 7.11 0.28 -6.58
CA SER A 132 7.61 0.55 -7.91
C SER A 132 6.77 1.67 -8.53
N PRO A 133 7.35 2.63 -9.26
CA PRO A 133 6.62 3.76 -9.84
C PRO A 133 5.38 3.36 -10.64
N GLU A 134 5.39 2.15 -11.20
CA GLU A 134 4.27 1.50 -11.88
C GLU A 134 2.97 1.41 -11.04
N TYR A 135 3.09 1.30 -9.71
CA TYR A 135 1.95 1.26 -8.78
C TYR A 135 1.53 2.64 -8.26
N THR A 136 2.35 3.66 -8.48
CA THR A 136 2.09 5.06 -8.08
C THR A 136 1.74 5.95 -9.27
N GLN A 137 1.95 5.48 -10.50
CA GLN A 137 1.63 6.20 -11.74
C GLN A 137 0.12 6.16 -12.00
N SER A 138 -0.46 7.31 -12.35
CA SER A 138 -1.83 7.36 -12.86
C SER A 138 -1.92 6.63 -14.20
N LEU A 139 -2.97 5.84 -14.41
CA LEU A 139 -3.28 5.24 -15.71
C LEU A 139 -3.30 6.27 -16.85
N PHE A 140 -3.67 7.51 -16.53
CA PHE A 140 -3.68 8.60 -17.51
C PHE A 140 -2.25 9.04 -17.90
N ASP A 141 -1.32 9.00 -16.96
CA ASP A 141 0.10 9.31 -17.22
C ASP A 141 0.76 8.17 -18.01
N TRP A 142 0.52 6.92 -17.65
CA TRP A 142 0.98 5.76 -18.43
C TRP A 142 0.44 5.77 -19.86
N LEU A 143 -0.86 6.08 -20.03
CA LEU A 143 -1.50 6.15 -21.34
C LEU A 143 -0.90 7.28 -22.20
N ARG A 144 -0.63 8.44 -21.58
CA ARG A 144 0.03 9.55 -22.28
C ARG A 144 1.42 9.14 -22.75
N GLU A 145 2.21 8.54 -21.88
CA GLU A 145 3.56 8.07 -22.20
C GLU A 145 3.54 7.07 -23.37
N ARG A 146 2.62 6.10 -23.37
CA ARG A 146 2.54 5.09 -24.42
C ARG A 146 2.06 5.60 -25.78
N ILE A 147 1.17 6.61 -25.80
CA ILE A 147 0.58 7.15 -27.03
C ILE A 147 1.43 8.27 -27.62
N PHE A 148 2.03 9.12 -26.78
CA PHE A 148 2.76 10.31 -27.22
C PHE A 148 4.28 10.15 -27.22
N GLU A 149 4.83 9.15 -26.52
CA GLU A 149 6.25 8.78 -26.62
C GLU A 149 6.39 7.33 -27.13
N PRO A 150 6.18 7.09 -28.44
CA PRO A 150 6.67 5.85 -29.04
C PRO A 150 8.20 5.85 -28.86
N ALA A 151 8.69 4.91 -28.03
CA ALA A 151 10.08 4.74 -27.64
C ALA A 151 11.05 5.27 -28.71
N ALA A 152 11.79 6.32 -28.37
CA ALA A 152 12.89 6.80 -29.19
C ALA A 152 13.77 5.59 -29.54
N PRO A 153 14.13 5.38 -30.82
CA PRO A 153 14.97 4.26 -31.19
C PRO A 153 16.28 4.38 -30.38
N LEU A 154 16.61 3.31 -29.66
CA LEU A 154 17.88 3.18 -28.95
C LEU A 154 19.01 3.31 -29.98
N VAL A 155 19.54 4.52 -30.15
CA VAL A 155 20.80 4.74 -30.85
C VAL A 155 21.88 4.19 -29.93
N GLN A 156 22.19 2.92 -30.15
CA GLN A 156 23.31 2.24 -29.53
C GLN A 156 24.60 2.83 -30.13
N GLU A 157 25.11 3.89 -29.52
CA GLU A 157 26.40 4.49 -29.87
C GLU A 157 27.52 3.58 -29.34
N VAL A 158 27.83 2.53 -30.11
CA VAL A 158 29.07 1.76 -29.96
C VAL A 158 30.19 2.66 -30.49
N ARG A 159 30.99 3.25 -29.60
CA ARG A 159 32.27 3.86 -29.97
C ARG A 159 33.41 2.83 -29.86
N PRO A 160 34.36 2.85 -30.81
CA PRO A 160 35.50 1.93 -30.85
C PRO A 160 36.53 2.19 -29.73
#